data_AF-A0A3N7EQZ6-F1
#
_entry.id   AF-A0A3N7EQZ6-F1
#
_cell.length_a   1.000
_cell.length_b   1.000
_cell.length_c   1.000
_cell.angle_alpha   90.00
_cell.angle_beta   90.00
_cell.angle_gamma   90.00
#
_symmetry.space_group_name_H-M   'P 1'
#
loop_
_entity.id
_entity.type
_entity.pdbx_description
1 polymer ?
#
loop_
_entity_poly.entity_id
_entity_poly.type
_entity_poly.pdbx_seq_one_letter_code
_entity_poly.pdbx_strand_id
1 'polypeptide(L)'
;MVASTRFMKEVLTSKGIIRYTNGKGPASPELPEAPVGWAWSLNQFRSFHWNLTASAARPNPQGSYHYGSINITRTIKLVNSASRAGGKLCYAINGVSHVNPETPLKLAEYYGIAHKVFKYDTIPDMPLANIASAKVVTHPNVINQTFRNFVEIVFENHEKSMQSYHLDGYSFFAVAEQDYYPGLPQILGCHPPNF
;
A
#
# COMPACT_ATOMS: atom_id res chain seq x y z
N MET A 1 -5.65 19.81 18.27
CA MET A 1 -4.97 18.87 17.36
C MET A 1 -3.56 19.37 17.11
N VAL A 2 -2.57 18.50 17.15
CA VAL A 2 -1.16 18.82 16.84
C VAL A 2 -0.73 17.89 15.72
N ALA A 3 -0.11 18.43 14.68
CA ALA A 3 0.49 17.66 13.59
C ALA A 3 1.98 18.00 13.52
N SER A 4 2.84 17.02 13.34
CA SER A 4 4.28 17.25 13.27
C SER A 4 5.00 16.25 12.38
N THR A 5 6.06 16.68 11.70
CA THR A 5 6.89 15.78 10.88
C THR A 5 7.71 14.87 11.78
N ARG A 6 7.85 13.60 11.38
CA ARG A 6 8.56 12.55 12.16
C ARG A 6 9.73 11.92 11.42
N PHE A 7 9.76 12.03 10.10
CA PHE A 7 10.75 11.40 9.23
C PHE A 7 11.69 12.43 8.57
N MET A 8 11.75 13.65 9.12
CA MET A 8 12.63 14.72 8.66
C MET A 8 13.65 15.05 9.74
N LYS A 9 14.84 15.50 9.32
CA LYS A 9 15.88 15.97 10.24
C LYS A 9 15.40 17.14 11.10
N GLU A 10 14.58 18.01 10.52
CA GLU A 10 13.94 19.14 11.19
C GLU A 10 12.46 18.84 11.43
N VAL A 11 12.02 19.02 12.67
CA VAL A 11 10.62 18.79 13.08
C VAL A 11 9.82 20.07 12.81
N LEU A 12 8.90 19.99 11.87
CA LEU A 12 7.90 21.02 11.60
C LEU A 12 6.64 20.68 12.41
N THR A 13 6.03 21.68 13.04
CA THR A 13 4.84 21.49 13.88
C THR A 13 3.74 22.47 13.51
N SER A 14 2.51 21.98 13.39
CA SER A 14 1.30 22.76 13.18
C SER A 14 0.26 22.44 14.24
N LYS A 15 -0.58 23.44 14.59
CA LYS A 15 -1.58 23.36 15.66
C LYS A 15 -2.96 23.74 15.12
N GLY A 16 -3.96 22.94 15.46
CA GLY A 16 -5.38 23.27 15.31
C GLY A 16 -6.03 23.36 16.68
N ILE A 17 -6.72 24.46 16.97
CA ILE A 17 -7.41 24.67 18.25
C ILE A 17 -8.88 24.28 18.09
N ILE A 18 -9.35 23.33 18.90
CA ILE A 18 -10.77 23.00 19.01
C ILE A 18 -11.31 23.73 20.24
N ARG A 19 -12.30 24.59 20.05
CA ARG A 19 -12.92 25.38 21.12
C ARG A 19 -14.40 25.02 21.24
N TYR A 20 -14.84 24.66 22.44
CA TYR A 20 -16.26 24.49 22.74
C TYR A 20 -16.97 25.86 22.78
N THR A 21 -18.22 25.92 22.34
CA THR A 21 -19.03 27.15 22.29
C THR A 21 -19.06 27.88 23.65
N ASN A 22 -19.15 27.13 24.75
CA ASN A 22 -19.17 27.66 26.12
C ASN A 22 -17.80 27.59 26.81
N GLY A 23 -16.74 27.24 26.07
CA GLY A 23 -15.38 27.13 26.58
C GLY A 23 -14.81 28.50 26.94
N LYS A 24 -14.54 28.69 28.23
CA LYS A 24 -13.86 29.87 28.78
C LYS A 24 -12.36 29.59 28.91
N GLY A 25 -11.54 30.51 28.41
CA GLY A 25 -10.08 30.43 28.52
C GLY A 25 -9.34 30.11 27.21
N PRO A 26 -8.02 30.37 27.16
CA PRO A 26 -7.18 30.03 26.03
C PRO A 26 -6.90 28.51 25.95
N ALA A 27 -6.44 28.04 24.79
CA ALA A 27 -5.94 26.66 24.66
C ALA A 27 -4.68 26.44 25.51
N SER A 28 -4.44 25.20 25.93
CA SER A 28 -3.20 24.83 26.63
C SER A 28 -1.97 25.24 25.81
N PRO A 29 -0.98 25.93 26.41
CA PRO A 29 0.27 26.23 25.73
C PRO A 29 1.15 24.98 25.57
N GLU A 30 0.99 24.01 26.48
CA GLU A 30 1.71 22.74 26.50
C GLU A 30 1.12 21.79 25.46
N LEU A 31 2.00 21.24 24.61
CA LEU A 31 1.62 20.28 23.58
C LEU A 31 1.99 18.88 24.05
N PRO A 32 1.18 17.85 23.73
CA PRO A 32 1.59 16.48 23.96
C PRO A 32 2.88 16.18 23.21
N GLU A 33 3.78 15.44 23.86
CA GLU A 33 4.93 14.86 23.19
C GLU A 33 4.44 13.96 22.07
N ALA A 34 5.13 14.06 20.96
CA ALA A 34 4.76 13.27 19.80
C ALA A 34 5.49 11.92 19.81
N PRO A 35 4.93 10.92 19.12
CA PRO A 35 5.55 9.61 18.97
C PRO A 35 7.02 9.67 18.55
N VAL A 36 7.82 8.78 19.13
CA VAL A 36 9.26 8.65 18.82
C VAL A 36 9.46 7.45 17.89
N GLY A 37 10.04 7.73 16.71
CA GLY A 37 10.39 6.71 15.72
C GLY A 37 9.20 6.04 15.02
N TRP A 38 9.52 5.17 14.07
CA TRP A 38 8.51 4.43 13.30
C TRP A 38 7.86 3.31 14.13
N ALA A 39 8.58 2.73 15.10
CA ALA A 39 8.10 1.61 15.92
C ALA A 39 6.83 1.96 16.72
N TRP A 40 6.69 3.20 17.21
CA TRP A 40 5.46 3.62 17.88
C TRP A 40 4.26 3.57 16.94
N SER A 41 4.41 4.08 15.71
CA SER A 41 3.36 4.05 14.69
C SER A 41 3.03 2.62 14.28
N LEU A 42 4.03 1.74 14.20
CA LEU A 42 3.79 0.32 13.91
C LEU A 42 3.03 -0.38 15.04
N ASN A 43 3.40 -0.14 16.29
CA ASN A 43 2.69 -0.70 17.44
C ASN A 43 1.25 -0.15 17.53
N GLN A 44 1.04 1.12 17.19
CA GLN A 44 -0.30 1.67 17.05
C GLN A 44 -1.07 0.94 15.95
N PHE A 45 -0.45 0.70 14.78
CA PHE A 45 -1.06 -0.06 13.71
C PHE A 45 -1.49 -1.46 14.17
N ARG A 46 -0.61 -2.18 14.88
CA ARG A 46 -0.89 -3.50 15.48
C ARG A 46 -2.03 -3.50 16.49
N SER A 47 -2.34 -2.35 17.09
CA SER A 47 -3.45 -2.24 18.05
C SER A 47 -4.82 -2.16 17.37
N PHE A 48 -4.89 -1.83 16.08
CA PHE A 48 -6.16 -1.80 15.35
C PHE A 48 -6.62 -3.21 15.03
N HIS A 49 -7.82 -3.54 15.48
CA HIS A 49 -8.49 -4.81 15.20
C HIS A 49 -9.80 -4.54 14.48
N TRP A 50 -10.04 -5.26 13.39
CA TRP A 50 -11.34 -5.23 12.71
C TRP A 50 -12.31 -6.17 13.42
N ASN A 51 -13.37 -5.63 14.02
CA ASN A 51 -14.47 -6.46 14.52
C ASN A 51 -15.37 -6.86 13.34
N LEU A 52 -15.15 -8.08 12.82
CA LEU A 52 -15.89 -8.63 11.69
C LEU A 52 -17.22 -9.28 12.09
N THR A 53 -17.71 -9.09 13.32
CA THR A 53 -19.01 -9.65 13.76
C THR A 53 -20.17 -8.66 13.63
N ALA A 54 -19.88 -7.36 13.53
CA ALA A 54 -20.89 -6.33 13.37
C ALA A 54 -21.25 -6.17 11.88
N SER A 55 -22.46 -6.61 11.51
CA SER A 55 -23.08 -6.30 10.22
C SER A 55 -24.42 -5.62 10.44
N ALA A 56 -24.75 -4.64 9.59
CA ALA A 56 -26.12 -4.16 9.49
C ALA A 56 -26.90 -5.18 8.63
N ALA A 57 -28.01 -5.72 9.15
CA ALA A 57 -28.83 -6.66 8.43
C ALA A 57 -29.29 -6.05 7.09
N ARG A 58 -28.79 -6.61 5.98
CA ARG A 58 -29.25 -6.27 4.62
C ARG A 58 -29.68 -7.55 3.91
N PRO A 59 -30.77 -7.52 3.11
CA PRO A 59 -31.29 -8.70 2.42
C PRO A 59 -30.29 -9.37 1.47
N ASN A 60 -29.38 -8.60 0.86
CA ASN A 60 -28.32 -9.11 -0.01
C ASN A 60 -26.95 -8.84 0.62
N PRO A 61 -26.02 -9.81 0.59
CA PRO A 61 -24.62 -9.57 0.91
C PRO A 61 -24.07 -8.45 0.01
N GLN A 62 -23.58 -7.36 0.61
CA GLN A 62 -22.89 -6.29 -0.10
C GLN A 62 -21.42 -6.27 0.31
N GLY A 63 -20.54 -6.15 -0.68
CA GLY A 63 -19.09 -6.12 -0.48
C GLY A 63 -18.50 -7.47 -0.04
N SER A 64 -17.32 -7.42 0.58
CA SER A 64 -16.54 -8.58 1.01
C SER A 64 -16.63 -8.85 2.51
N TYR A 65 -17.81 -8.70 3.10
CA TYR A 65 -18.04 -9.10 4.48
C TYR A 65 -18.67 -10.52 4.48
N HIS A 66 -18.12 -11.55 5.12
CA HIS A 66 -16.90 -11.69 5.93
C HIS A 66 -15.67 -12.05 5.09
N TYR A 67 -14.72 -11.13 4.90
CA TYR A 67 -13.60 -11.37 3.96
C TYR A 67 -12.71 -12.57 4.36
N GLY A 68 -12.61 -12.87 5.65
CA GLY A 68 -11.80 -13.99 6.16
C GLY A 68 -12.33 -15.37 5.77
N SER A 69 -13.56 -15.46 5.26
CA SER A 69 -14.17 -16.70 4.74
C SER A 69 -14.09 -16.81 3.22
N ILE A 70 -13.55 -15.79 2.53
CA ILE A 70 -13.41 -15.77 1.07
C ILE A 70 -12.06 -16.38 0.71
N ASN A 71 -12.07 -17.39 -0.17
CA ASN A 71 -10.85 -18.02 -0.65
C ASN A 71 -10.02 -17.03 -1.47
N ILE A 72 -8.72 -16.98 -1.18
CA ILE A 72 -7.76 -16.23 -1.97
C ILE A 72 -7.60 -16.93 -3.31
N THR A 73 -7.82 -16.18 -4.39
CA THR A 73 -7.77 -16.69 -5.77
C THR A 73 -6.45 -16.37 -6.48
N ARG A 74 -5.70 -15.39 -5.98
CA ARG A 74 -4.38 -15.00 -6.49
C ARG A 74 -3.60 -14.31 -5.39
N THR A 75 -2.31 -14.62 -5.27
CA THR A 75 -1.38 -13.92 -4.39
C THR A 75 -0.31 -13.24 -5.24
N ILE A 76 -0.05 -11.96 -4.97
CA ILE A 76 0.94 -11.14 -5.66
C ILE A 76 1.90 -10.59 -4.62
N LYS A 77 3.15 -11.02 -4.66
CA LYS A 77 4.21 -10.49 -3.82
C LYS A 77 4.99 -9.40 -4.56
N LEU A 78 5.06 -8.22 -3.97
CA LEU A 78 5.71 -7.02 -4.48
C LEU A 78 6.93 -6.71 -3.60
N VAL A 79 8.12 -7.07 -4.08
CA VAL A 79 9.39 -6.75 -3.44
C VAL A 79 9.88 -5.41 -3.97
N ASN A 80 10.06 -4.43 -3.08
CA ASN A 80 10.62 -3.15 -3.46
C ASN A 80 12.14 -3.11 -3.36
N SER A 81 12.76 -2.36 -4.28
CA SER A 81 14.20 -2.13 -4.28
C SER A 81 14.55 -0.74 -4.78
N ALA A 82 15.67 -0.20 -4.33
CA ALA A 82 16.31 0.97 -4.91
C ALA A 82 17.54 0.56 -5.73
N SER A 83 17.74 1.21 -6.88
CA SER A 83 18.91 1.00 -7.72
C SER A 83 19.46 2.32 -8.27
N ARG A 84 20.75 2.36 -8.59
CA ARG A 84 21.38 3.46 -9.31
C ARG A 84 21.69 3.04 -10.75
N ALA A 85 20.64 2.71 -11.50
CA ALA A 85 20.79 2.40 -12.92
C ALA A 85 21.13 3.68 -13.71
N GLY A 86 22.23 3.66 -14.46
CA GLY A 86 22.64 4.79 -15.32
C GLY A 86 22.96 6.08 -14.55
N GLY A 87 23.42 5.98 -13.29
CA GLY A 87 23.79 7.14 -12.46
C GLY A 87 22.62 7.86 -11.78
N LYS A 88 21.37 7.50 -12.12
CA LYS A 88 20.15 8.04 -11.52
C LYS A 88 19.59 7.06 -10.48
N LEU A 89 19.16 7.57 -9.33
CA LEU A 89 18.42 6.77 -8.35
C LEU A 89 17.03 6.44 -8.92
N CYS A 90 16.70 5.17 -8.97
CA CYS A 90 15.38 4.66 -9.34
C CYS A 90 14.86 3.68 -8.28
N TYR A 91 13.54 3.58 -8.20
CA TYR A 91 12.84 2.62 -7.37
C TYR A 91 12.12 1.61 -8.26
N ALA A 92 12.10 0.37 -7.83
CA ALA A 92 11.54 -0.73 -8.58
C ALA A 92 10.66 -1.61 -7.70
N ILE A 93 9.69 -2.26 -8.34
CA ILE A 93 8.89 -3.33 -7.77
C ILE A 93 9.17 -4.58 -8.60
N ASN A 94 9.57 -5.68 -7.96
CA ASN A 94 9.95 -6.92 -8.62
C ASN A 94 10.96 -6.70 -9.78
N GLY A 95 11.96 -5.84 -9.56
CA GLY A 95 13.02 -5.58 -10.54
C GLY A 95 12.64 -4.63 -11.68
N VAL A 96 11.43 -4.07 -11.68
CA VAL A 96 10.95 -3.14 -12.72
C VAL A 96 10.71 -1.76 -12.13
N SER A 97 11.40 -0.76 -12.68
CA SER A 97 11.11 0.65 -12.44
C SER A 97 10.08 1.15 -13.46
N HIS A 98 8.90 1.53 -12.99
CA HIS A 98 7.79 1.92 -13.86
C HIS A 98 8.11 3.21 -14.62
N VAL A 99 7.78 3.24 -15.90
CA VAL A 99 7.72 4.46 -16.72
C VAL A 99 6.38 4.55 -17.41
N ASN A 100 5.80 5.75 -17.42
CA ASN A 100 4.56 6.01 -18.14
C ASN A 100 4.84 5.97 -19.66
N PRO A 101 4.10 5.17 -20.44
CA PRO A 101 4.17 5.26 -21.90
C PRO A 101 3.53 6.55 -22.40
N GLU A 102 3.84 6.94 -23.65
CA GLU A 102 3.27 8.13 -24.29
C GLU A 102 1.74 8.04 -24.44
N THR A 103 1.23 6.85 -24.73
CA THR A 103 -0.22 6.58 -24.82
C THR A 103 -0.72 6.01 -23.48
N PRO A 104 -1.76 6.60 -22.84
CA PRO A 104 -2.31 6.07 -21.60
C PRO A 104 -2.75 4.61 -21.71
N LEU A 105 -2.43 3.79 -20.70
CA LEU A 105 -2.65 2.33 -20.71
C LEU A 105 -4.10 1.95 -21.06
N LYS A 106 -5.07 2.56 -20.37
CA LYS A 106 -6.51 2.29 -20.59
C LYS A 106 -6.99 2.73 -21.98
N LEU A 107 -6.40 3.78 -22.54
CA LEU A 107 -6.71 4.24 -23.88
C LEU A 107 -6.18 3.25 -24.93
N ALA A 108 -4.96 2.75 -24.73
CA ALA A 108 -4.36 1.73 -25.58
C ALA A 108 -5.14 0.40 -25.55
N GLU A 109 -5.65 0.00 -24.38
CA GLU A 109 -6.57 -1.14 -24.24
C GLU A 109 -7.87 -0.92 -25.02
N TYR A 110 -8.52 0.23 -24.82
CA TYR A 110 -9.81 0.56 -25.44
C TYR A 110 -9.78 0.48 -26.97
N TYR A 111 -8.70 0.95 -27.59
CA TYR A 111 -8.51 0.91 -29.05
C TYR A 111 -7.84 -0.38 -29.57
N GLY A 112 -7.59 -1.38 -28.72
CA GLY A 112 -7.00 -2.67 -29.14
C GLY A 112 -5.53 -2.60 -29.55
N ILE A 113 -4.80 -1.55 -29.15
CA ILE A 113 -3.38 -1.33 -29.51
C ILE A 113 -2.42 -1.56 -28.33
N ALA A 114 -2.88 -2.15 -27.23
CA ALA A 114 -2.08 -2.39 -26.02
C ALA A 114 -0.71 -3.04 -26.33
N HIS A 115 -0.67 -4.05 -27.20
CA HIS A 115 0.56 -4.76 -27.59
C HIS A 115 1.64 -3.87 -28.24
N LYS A 116 1.28 -2.68 -28.73
CA LYS A 116 2.21 -1.67 -29.28
C LYS A 116 2.74 -0.71 -28.21
N VAL A 117 2.06 -0.62 -27.06
CA VAL A 117 2.29 0.38 -26.02
C VAL A 117 2.92 -0.25 -24.77
N PHE A 118 2.43 -1.41 -24.34
CA PHE A 118 2.91 -2.10 -23.15
C PHE A 118 2.71 -3.62 -23.25
N LYS A 119 3.30 -4.34 -22.30
CA LYS A 119 3.09 -5.78 -22.11
C LYS A 119 2.48 -6.02 -20.74
N TYR A 120 1.58 -6.99 -20.66
CA TYR A 120 1.09 -7.49 -19.39
C TYR A 120 2.12 -8.39 -18.71
N ASP A 121 1.98 -8.48 -17.39
CA ASP A 121 2.66 -9.45 -16.52
C ASP A 121 4.19 -9.42 -16.68
N THR A 122 4.70 -8.20 -16.84
CA THR A 122 6.14 -7.94 -16.94
C THR A 122 6.86 -8.11 -15.61
N ILE A 123 6.12 -8.15 -14.51
CA ILE A 123 6.57 -8.67 -13.23
C ILE A 123 5.78 -9.93 -12.88
N PRO A 124 6.43 -10.98 -12.35
CA PRO A 124 5.74 -12.16 -11.89
C PRO A 124 5.01 -11.89 -10.57
N ASP A 125 3.94 -12.65 -10.33
CA ASP A 125 3.21 -12.66 -9.06
C ASP A 125 4.13 -13.04 -7.88
N MET A 126 5.02 -14.00 -8.10
CA MET A 126 6.04 -14.39 -7.13
C MET A 126 7.42 -14.00 -7.67
N PRO A 127 8.13 -13.08 -7.02
CA PRO A 127 9.44 -12.65 -7.46
C PRO A 127 10.45 -13.77 -7.34
N LEU A 128 11.48 -13.73 -8.20
CA LEU A 128 12.61 -14.66 -8.14
C LEU A 128 13.40 -14.47 -6.84
N ALA A 129 14.00 -15.54 -6.33
CA ALA A 129 14.76 -15.50 -5.08
C ALA A 129 15.92 -14.47 -5.09
N ASN A 130 16.46 -14.16 -6.27
CA ASN A 130 17.53 -13.20 -6.47
C ASN A 130 17.04 -11.80 -6.88
N ILE A 131 15.74 -11.47 -6.73
CA ILE A 131 15.20 -10.20 -7.22
C ILE A 131 15.86 -8.98 -6.58
N ALA A 132 16.32 -9.11 -5.33
CA ALA A 132 16.99 -8.04 -4.59
C ALA A 132 18.34 -7.64 -5.21
N SER A 133 19.01 -8.57 -5.91
CA SER A 133 20.29 -8.34 -6.60
C SER A 133 20.13 -8.27 -8.13
N ALA A 134 18.92 -8.47 -8.64
CA ALA A 134 18.64 -8.42 -10.06
C ALA A 134 18.84 -7.00 -10.61
N LYS A 135 19.31 -6.93 -11.86
CA LYS A 135 19.41 -5.67 -12.59
C LYS A 135 18.01 -5.10 -12.78
N VAL A 136 17.80 -3.86 -12.31
CA VAL A 136 16.56 -3.14 -12.55
C VAL A 136 16.41 -2.79 -14.03
N VAL A 137 15.24 -3.09 -14.59
CA VAL A 137 14.84 -2.68 -15.94
C VAL A 137 13.74 -1.61 -15.87
N THR A 138 13.57 -0.86 -16.96
CA THR A 138 12.59 0.24 -17.03
C THR A 138 11.60 -0.01 -18.15
N HIS A 139 10.33 -0.15 -17.81
CA HIS A 139 9.20 -0.26 -18.74
C HIS A 139 7.87 -0.06 -17.97
N PRO A 140 6.72 0.08 -18.66
CA PRO A 140 5.43 0.06 -17.99
C PRO A 140 5.24 -1.24 -17.20
N ASN A 141 4.85 -1.11 -15.94
CA ASN A 141 4.51 -2.23 -15.07
C ASN A 141 2.99 -2.39 -15.04
N VAL A 142 2.48 -3.46 -15.66
CA VAL A 142 1.05 -3.73 -15.78
C VAL A 142 0.81 -5.20 -15.48
N ILE A 143 0.12 -5.49 -14.38
CA ILE A 143 -0.32 -6.84 -14.02
C ILE A 143 -1.75 -7.01 -14.51
N ASN A 144 -2.05 -8.10 -15.22
CA ASN A 144 -3.43 -8.43 -15.58
C ASN A 144 -4.24 -8.83 -14.34
N GLN A 145 -5.57 -8.76 -14.36
CA GLN A 145 -6.40 -9.35 -13.31
C GLN A 145 -7.68 -9.92 -13.90
N THR A 146 -8.14 -11.04 -13.34
CA THR A 146 -9.48 -11.56 -13.65
C THR A 146 -10.49 -10.83 -12.78
N PHE A 147 -11.55 -10.33 -13.43
CA PHE A 147 -12.63 -9.65 -12.72
C PHE A 147 -13.22 -10.54 -11.62
N ARG A 148 -13.42 -9.95 -10.42
CA ARG A 148 -13.94 -10.61 -9.21
C ARG A 148 -13.00 -11.61 -8.52
N ASN A 149 -11.74 -11.68 -8.91
CA ASN A 149 -10.75 -12.37 -8.08
C ASN A 149 -10.62 -11.69 -6.71
N PHE A 150 -10.54 -12.50 -5.66
CA PHE A 150 -10.12 -12.08 -4.34
C PHE A 150 -8.59 -12.22 -4.25
N VAL A 151 -7.90 -11.08 -4.21
CA VAL A 151 -6.45 -11.00 -4.43
C VAL A 151 -5.75 -10.63 -3.15
N GLU A 152 -4.73 -11.41 -2.81
CA GLU A 152 -3.77 -11.07 -1.76
C GLU A 152 -2.58 -10.35 -2.38
N ILE A 153 -2.20 -9.20 -1.82
CA ILE A 153 -1.01 -8.46 -2.19
C ILE A 153 -0.06 -8.46 -0.99
N VAL A 154 1.16 -8.93 -1.18
CA VAL A 154 2.19 -9.00 -0.14
C VAL A 154 3.26 -7.98 -0.47
N PHE A 155 3.42 -6.95 0.35
CA PHE A 155 4.54 -6.01 0.19
C PHE A 155 5.75 -6.51 0.96
N GLU A 156 6.92 -6.50 0.34
CA GLU A 156 8.16 -6.94 0.96
C GLU A 156 9.22 -5.85 0.76
N ASN A 157 9.66 -5.27 1.88
CA ASN A 157 10.56 -4.13 1.90
C ASN A 157 11.91 -4.49 2.50
N HIS A 158 12.96 -4.51 1.66
CA HIS A 158 14.34 -4.73 2.09
C HIS A 158 15.11 -3.42 2.35
N GLU A 159 14.48 -2.26 2.08
CA GLU A 159 15.08 -0.95 2.28
C GLU A 159 15.01 -0.52 3.75
N LYS A 160 15.91 0.37 4.15
CA LYS A 160 15.89 0.99 5.49
C LYS A 160 14.82 2.08 5.65
N SER A 161 14.13 2.41 4.57
CA SER A 161 13.12 3.47 4.52
C SER A 161 11.72 2.87 4.47
N MET A 162 10.78 3.50 5.18
CA MET A 162 9.36 3.14 5.12
C MET A 162 8.83 3.45 3.72
N GLN A 163 8.06 2.51 3.16
CA GLN A 163 7.33 2.69 1.91
C GLN A 163 5.84 2.79 2.22
N SER A 164 5.15 3.66 1.51
CA SER A 164 3.70 3.82 1.63
C SER A 164 3.06 3.52 0.29
N TYR A 165 2.07 2.63 0.30
CA TYR A 165 1.35 2.19 -0.89
C TYR A 165 -0.08 2.71 -0.87
N HIS A 166 -0.57 3.08 -2.05
CA HIS A 166 -1.95 3.48 -2.27
C HIS A 166 -2.52 2.64 -3.41
N LEU A 167 -3.75 2.17 -3.24
CA LEU A 167 -4.45 1.38 -4.25
C LEU A 167 -5.62 2.20 -4.80
N ASP A 168 -5.44 2.73 -6.01
CA ASP A 168 -6.46 3.56 -6.67
C ASP A 168 -7.68 2.74 -7.08
N GLY A 169 -8.89 3.24 -6.77
CA GLY A 169 -10.16 2.65 -7.23
C GLY A 169 -10.67 1.46 -6.40
N TYR A 170 -9.95 1.07 -5.36
CA TYR A 170 -10.28 -0.08 -4.52
C TYR A 170 -10.10 0.25 -3.04
N SER A 171 -10.80 -0.49 -2.18
CA SER A 171 -10.49 -0.57 -0.75
C SER A 171 -9.91 -1.94 -0.43
N PHE A 172 -9.15 -2.03 0.66
CA PHE A 172 -8.48 -3.26 1.05
C PHE A 172 -8.52 -3.47 2.55
N PHE A 173 -8.35 -4.72 2.95
CA PHE A 173 -8.17 -5.12 4.34
C PHE A 173 -6.69 -5.36 4.58
N ALA A 174 -6.11 -4.65 5.53
CA ALA A 174 -4.81 -5.01 6.05
C ALA A 174 -5.00 -6.16 7.04
N VAL A 175 -4.37 -7.30 6.76
CA VAL A 175 -4.69 -8.57 7.45
C VAL A 175 -3.50 -9.17 8.19
N ALA A 176 -2.27 -8.88 7.79
CA ALA A 176 -1.09 -9.19 8.60
C ALA A 176 0.06 -8.22 8.32
N GLU A 177 0.90 -8.05 9.33
CA GLU A 177 2.17 -7.35 9.26
C GLU A 177 3.20 -8.16 10.06
N GLN A 178 4.45 -8.14 9.61
CA GLN A 178 5.52 -8.86 10.28
C GLN A 178 6.84 -8.11 10.14
N ASP A 179 7.43 -7.70 11.25
CA ASP A 179 8.84 -7.29 11.28
C ASP A 179 9.71 -8.49 10.88
N TYR A 180 10.80 -8.24 10.15
CA TYR A 180 11.73 -9.27 9.70
C TYR A 180 12.31 -10.07 10.88
N TYR A 181 11.62 -11.14 11.23
CA TYR A 181 12.13 -12.35 11.86
C TYR A 181 11.94 -13.46 10.82
N PRO A 182 12.99 -14.21 10.44
CA PRO A 182 12.91 -15.16 9.33
C PRO A 182 11.83 -16.21 9.61
N GLY A 183 10.81 -16.33 8.74
CA GLY A 183 9.93 -17.51 8.73
C GLY A 183 8.49 -17.39 8.23
N LEU A 184 7.87 -16.21 8.05
CA LEU A 184 6.47 -16.12 7.62
C LEU A 184 6.21 -14.91 6.69
N PRO A 185 5.29 -15.01 5.70
CA PRO A 185 4.98 -13.93 4.76
C PRO A 185 4.01 -12.86 5.33
N GLN A 186 4.17 -11.60 4.91
CA GLN A 186 3.26 -10.47 5.19
C GLN A 186 2.02 -10.52 4.29
N ILE A 187 0.88 -9.93 4.71
CA ILE A 187 -0.42 -10.17 4.05
C ILE A 187 -1.28 -8.90 3.96
N LEU A 188 -1.65 -8.46 2.75
CA LEU A 188 -2.81 -7.57 2.51
C LEU A 188 -3.83 -8.30 1.62
N GLY A 189 -5.12 -8.28 2.00
CA GLY A 189 -6.21 -8.80 1.16
C GLY A 189 -6.97 -7.64 0.51
N CYS A 190 -7.14 -7.65 -0.82
CA CYS A 190 -7.83 -6.60 -1.57
C CYS A 190 -9.08 -7.14 -2.28
N HIS A 191 -10.12 -6.30 -2.43
CA HIS A 191 -11.34 -6.63 -3.19
C HIS A 191 -11.83 -5.46 -4.07
N PRO A 192 -12.33 -5.71 -5.30
CA PRO A 192 -13.11 -4.72 -6.06
C PRO A 192 -14.38 -4.25 -5.36
N PRO A 193 -14.71 -2.95 -5.34
CA PRO A 193 -16.04 -2.54 -4.92
C PRO A 193 -17.08 -3.15 -5.86
N ASN A 194 -18.05 -3.86 -5.29
CA ASN A 194 -19.25 -4.28 -5.99
C ASN A 194 -20.06 -3.03 -6.35
N PHE A 195 -20.03 -2.61 -7.61
CA PHE A 195 -21.08 -1.83 -8.24
C PHE A 195 -21.70 -2.67 -9.35
#